data_AF-A0A949DXB2-F1
#
_entry.id   AF-A0A949DXB2-F1
#
_cell.length_a   1.000
_cell.length_b   1.000
_cell.length_c   1.000
_cell.angle_alpha   90.00
_cell.angle_beta   90.00
_cell.angle_gamma   90.00
#
_symmetry.space_group_name_H-M   'P 1'
#
loop_
_entity.id
_entity.type
_entity.pdbx_description
1 polymer ?
#
loop_
_entity_poly.entity_id
_entity_poly.type
_entity_poly.pdbx_seq_one_letter_code
_entity_poly.pdbx_strand_id
1 'polypeptide(L)'
;MGIFKKPFYKNKTKEEFKSWFRRHNHWNKLDNVVIEAIIDKFIDDKLAFEAFIDVSENCNLIQNNYIALREIISDIDLLLYQFSLTLYNNGCSFRDRLIEEIKKVPPNQKELAVLLKNSQLSYESCIKLTEFFISAYYQIAFLRGGILEKYDQGIDWCRKGLKKFDELRAIPKDELKHTEKATLEEIEPIIKLFNDAISEYEKELK
;
A
#
# COMPACT_ATOMS: atom_id res chain seq x y z
N MET A 1 -14.29 -17.39 -3.09
CA MET A 1 -13.37 -17.09 -4.20
C MET A 1 -14.19 -16.74 -5.42
N GLY A 2 -14.34 -15.45 -5.73
CA GLY A 2 -15.00 -15.01 -6.95
C GLY A 2 -14.10 -15.28 -8.16
N ILE A 3 -14.59 -16.04 -9.13
CA ILE A 3 -13.88 -16.33 -10.37
C ILE A 3 -13.95 -15.08 -11.25
N PHE A 4 -12.85 -14.32 -11.35
CA PHE A 4 -12.72 -13.19 -12.26
C PHE A 4 -12.89 -13.67 -13.71
N LYS A 5 -14.03 -13.36 -14.35
CA LYS A 5 -14.32 -13.83 -15.72
C LYS A 5 -13.36 -13.30 -16.80
N LYS A 6 -12.50 -12.32 -16.48
CA LYS A 6 -11.28 -11.99 -17.22
C LYS A 6 -10.27 -11.35 -16.25
N PRO A 7 -9.08 -11.93 -16.03
CA PRO A 7 -8.08 -11.33 -15.15
C PRO A 7 -7.56 -10.01 -15.73
N PHE A 8 -7.27 -9.05 -14.86
CA PHE A 8 -6.96 -7.67 -15.23
C PHE A 8 -5.64 -7.57 -16.01
N TYR A 9 -4.68 -8.47 -15.76
CA TYR A 9 -3.41 -8.52 -16.50
C TYR A 9 -3.58 -8.68 -18.02
N LYS A 10 -4.73 -9.20 -18.48
CA LYS A 10 -5.04 -9.36 -19.91
C LYS A 10 -5.52 -8.08 -20.60
N ASN A 11 -5.85 -7.03 -19.84
CA ASN A 11 -6.24 -5.75 -20.40
C ASN A 11 -4.99 -5.00 -20.88
N LYS A 12 -5.07 -4.37 -22.04
CA LYS A 12 -3.96 -3.66 -22.71
C LYS A 12 -4.21 -2.16 -22.83
N THR A 13 -5.45 -1.71 -22.70
CA THR A 13 -5.84 -0.31 -22.92
C THR A 13 -6.65 0.25 -21.75
N LYS A 14 -6.61 1.58 -21.55
CA LYS A 14 -7.44 2.30 -20.55
C LYS A 14 -8.92 1.94 -20.65
N GLU A 15 -9.45 1.80 -21.86
CA GLU A 15 -10.86 1.45 -22.06
C GLU A 15 -11.18 0.01 -21.64
N GLU A 16 -10.29 -0.95 -21.87
CA GLU A 16 -10.45 -2.31 -21.35
C GLU A 16 -10.42 -2.34 -19.82
N PHE A 17 -9.55 -1.52 -19.20
CA PHE A 17 -9.51 -1.35 -17.76
C PHE A 17 -10.82 -0.75 -17.23
N LYS A 18 -11.32 0.35 -17.79
CA LYS A 18 -12.62 0.95 -17.42
C LYS A 18 -13.78 -0.04 -17.57
N SER A 19 -13.80 -0.79 -18.66
CA SER A 19 -14.80 -1.85 -18.91
C SER A 19 -14.76 -2.96 -17.85
N TRP A 20 -13.58 -3.24 -17.28
CA TRP A 20 -13.46 -4.15 -16.15
C TRP A 20 -14.16 -3.60 -14.90
N PHE A 21 -13.86 -2.36 -14.47
CA PHE A 21 -14.47 -1.75 -13.29
C PHE A 21 -16.01 -1.76 -13.35
N ARG A 22 -16.58 -1.41 -14.52
CA ARG A 22 -18.04 -1.36 -14.72
C ARG A 22 -18.75 -2.71 -14.56
N ARG A 23 -18.04 -3.82 -14.74
CA ARG A 23 -18.61 -5.18 -14.70
C ARG A 23 -18.44 -5.89 -13.35
N HIS A 24 -17.69 -5.30 -12.41
CA HIS A 24 -17.39 -5.93 -11.12
C HIS A 24 -18.18 -5.26 -10.01
N ASN A 25 -18.74 -6.10 -9.13
CA ASN A 25 -19.58 -5.65 -8.04
C ASN A 25 -18.77 -4.76 -7.08
N HIS A 26 -19.39 -3.74 -6.51
CA HIS A 26 -18.76 -2.67 -5.70
C HIS A 26 -17.85 -1.70 -6.48
N TRP A 27 -16.95 -2.18 -7.33
CA TRP A 27 -16.08 -1.31 -8.15
C TRP A 27 -16.84 -0.47 -9.18
N ASN A 28 -17.95 -1.00 -9.69
CA ASN A 28 -18.86 -0.26 -10.57
C ASN A 28 -19.57 0.92 -9.88
N LYS A 29 -19.45 1.06 -8.55
CA LYS A 29 -19.98 2.19 -7.80
C LYS A 29 -19.06 3.41 -7.82
N LEU A 30 -17.78 3.23 -8.16
CA LEU A 30 -16.80 4.32 -8.25
C LEU A 30 -17.17 5.29 -9.39
N ASP A 31 -17.01 6.58 -9.14
CA ASP A 31 -17.07 7.60 -10.19
C ASP A 31 -15.95 7.38 -11.22
N ASN A 32 -16.21 7.74 -12.48
CA ASN A 32 -15.25 7.55 -13.57
C ASN A 32 -13.90 8.24 -13.29
N VAL A 33 -13.91 9.41 -12.63
CA VAL A 33 -12.69 10.14 -12.28
C VAL A 33 -11.80 9.36 -11.30
N VAL A 34 -12.41 8.63 -10.36
CA VAL A 34 -11.69 7.79 -9.39
C VAL A 34 -11.13 6.57 -10.09
N ILE A 35 -11.92 5.94 -10.98
CA ILE A 35 -11.48 4.82 -11.80
C ILE A 35 -10.27 5.21 -12.65
N GLU A 36 -10.32 6.39 -13.30
CA GLU A 36 -9.21 6.90 -14.10
C GLU A 36 -7.96 7.13 -13.26
N ALA A 37 -8.10 7.76 -12.09
CA ALA A 37 -6.99 8.01 -11.19
C ALA A 37 -6.32 6.71 -10.71
N ILE A 38 -7.12 5.68 -10.38
CA ILE A 38 -6.58 4.36 -10.02
C ILE A 38 -5.89 3.72 -11.23
N ILE A 39 -6.50 3.73 -12.42
CA ILE A 39 -5.88 3.15 -13.62
C ILE A 39 -4.52 3.81 -13.87
N ASP A 40 -4.42 5.13 -13.75
CA ASP A 40 -3.18 5.86 -13.99
C ASP A 40 -2.05 5.48 -13.03
N LYS A 41 -2.36 5.05 -11.80
CA LYS A 41 -1.36 4.54 -10.85
C LYS A 41 -0.80 3.15 -11.20
N PHE A 42 -1.55 2.36 -11.96
CA PHE A 42 -1.26 0.94 -12.14
C PHE A 42 -1.14 0.49 -13.61
N ILE A 43 -1.37 1.38 -14.58
CA ILE A 43 -1.40 1.02 -16.00
C ILE A 43 -0.12 0.31 -16.48
N ASP A 44 1.03 0.72 -15.92
CA ASP A 44 2.34 0.15 -16.24
C ASP A 44 2.72 -1.04 -15.35
N ASP A 45 1.91 -1.38 -14.35
CA ASP A 45 2.18 -2.44 -13.38
C ASP A 45 0.92 -3.28 -13.10
N LYS A 46 0.58 -4.11 -14.08
CA LYS A 46 -0.67 -4.89 -14.06
C LYS A 46 -0.72 -5.93 -12.96
N LEU A 47 0.45 -6.45 -12.54
CA LEU A 47 0.53 -7.40 -11.43
C LEU A 47 0.27 -6.69 -10.10
N ALA A 48 0.82 -5.48 -9.91
CA ALA A 48 0.49 -4.66 -8.75
C ALA A 48 -1.01 -4.30 -8.72
N PHE A 49 -1.64 -4.09 -9.87
CA PHE A 49 -3.09 -3.88 -9.90
C PHE A 49 -3.87 -5.10 -9.41
N GLU A 50 -3.52 -6.30 -9.83
CA GLU A 50 -4.23 -7.50 -9.39
C GLU A 50 -4.04 -7.74 -7.89
N ALA A 51 -2.84 -7.48 -7.38
CA ALA A 51 -2.59 -7.46 -5.95
C ALA A 51 -3.47 -6.42 -5.23
N PHE A 52 -3.57 -5.21 -5.78
CA PHE A 52 -4.42 -4.15 -5.25
C PHE A 52 -5.89 -4.56 -5.22
N ILE A 53 -6.43 -5.18 -6.28
CA ILE A 53 -7.81 -5.68 -6.30
C ILE A 53 -8.02 -6.79 -5.27
N ASP A 54 -7.13 -7.79 -5.22
CA ASP A 54 -7.22 -8.91 -4.28
C ASP A 54 -7.29 -8.39 -2.83
N VAL A 55 -6.36 -7.51 -2.45
CA VAL A 55 -6.33 -6.96 -1.09
C VAL A 55 -7.51 -6.01 -0.82
N SER A 56 -7.91 -5.20 -1.81
CA SER A 56 -9.03 -4.27 -1.67
C SER A 56 -10.37 -4.97 -1.45
N GLU A 57 -10.62 -6.06 -2.17
CA GLU A 57 -11.81 -6.90 -1.99
C GLU A 57 -11.80 -7.59 -0.62
N ASN A 58 -10.67 -8.18 -0.23
CA ASN A 58 -10.53 -8.85 1.06
C ASN A 58 -10.71 -7.88 2.24
N CYS A 59 -10.38 -6.60 2.04
CA CYS A 59 -10.51 -5.54 3.03
C CYS A 59 -11.78 -4.68 2.89
N ASN A 60 -12.68 -5.01 1.95
CA ASN A 60 -13.87 -4.23 1.64
C ASN A 60 -13.59 -2.74 1.39
N LEU A 61 -12.45 -2.41 0.74
CA LEU A 61 -11.94 -1.05 0.59
C LEU A 61 -13.00 -0.08 0.04
N ILE A 62 -13.66 -0.46 -1.06
CA ILE A 62 -14.67 0.38 -1.72
C ILE A 62 -15.92 0.53 -0.87
N GLN A 63 -16.37 -0.55 -0.23
CA GLN A 63 -17.56 -0.50 0.61
C GLN A 63 -17.35 0.35 1.86
N ASN A 64 -16.18 0.23 2.51
CA ASN A 64 -15.89 0.89 3.77
C ASN A 64 -15.51 2.36 3.59
N ASN A 65 -14.83 2.71 2.49
CA ASN A 65 -14.30 4.06 2.29
C ASN A 65 -15.07 4.84 1.25
N TYR A 66 -15.20 4.33 0.05
CA TYR A 66 -15.74 5.15 -1.04
C TYR A 66 -17.22 5.50 -0.82
N ILE A 67 -18.05 4.54 -0.41
CA ILE A 67 -19.48 4.80 -0.17
C ILE A 67 -19.67 5.83 0.94
N ALA A 68 -18.87 5.76 2.00
CA ALA A 68 -18.97 6.67 3.15
C ALA A 68 -18.40 8.07 2.84
N LEU A 69 -17.37 8.15 1.99
CA LEU A 69 -16.60 9.38 1.78
C LEU A 69 -17.00 10.16 0.53
N ARG A 70 -17.63 9.54 -0.47
CA ARG A 70 -17.94 10.19 -1.77
C ARG A 70 -18.87 11.41 -1.67
N GLU A 71 -19.63 11.54 -0.59
CA GLU A 71 -20.51 12.70 -0.36
C GLU A 71 -19.78 13.86 0.33
N ILE A 72 -18.60 13.60 0.87
CA ILE A 72 -17.84 14.52 1.74
C ILE A 72 -16.54 14.97 1.07
N ILE A 73 -15.88 14.06 0.34
CA ILE A 73 -14.59 14.28 -0.31
C ILE A 73 -14.80 14.37 -1.82
N SER A 74 -14.62 15.58 -2.36
CA SER A 74 -14.59 15.82 -3.81
C SER A 74 -13.18 15.80 -4.40
N ASP A 75 -12.15 15.92 -3.56
CA ASP A 75 -10.75 15.92 -3.97
C ASP A 75 -10.25 14.48 -4.18
N ILE A 76 -9.78 14.19 -5.40
CA ILE A 76 -9.32 12.86 -5.80
C ILE A 76 -8.04 12.45 -5.09
N ASP A 77 -7.10 13.37 -4.87
CA ASP A 77 -5.87 13.06 -4.15
C ASP A 77 -6.17 12.71 -2.69
N LEU A 78 -7.12 13.43 -2.07
CA LEU A 78 -7.56 13.11 -0.72
C LEU A 78 -8.28 11.75 -0.66
N LEU A 79 -9.11 11.43 -1.66
CA LEU A 79 -9.78 10.13 -1.72
C LEU A 79 -8.79 8.98 -1.90
N LEU A 80 -7.80 9.12 -2.79
CA LEU A 80 -6.74 8.13 -2.97
C LEU A 80 -5.90 7.97 -1.71
N TYR A 81 -5.62 9.08 -1.00
CA TYR A 81 -4.96 9.03 0.29
C TYR A 81 -5.77 8.25 1.34
N GLN A 82 -7.10 8.40 1.38
CA GLN A 82 -7.95 7.63 2.29
C GLN A 82 -7.95 6.13 1.95
N PHE A 83 -7.89 5.78 0.66
CA PHE A 83 -7.68 4.39 0.25
C PHE A 83 -6.31 3.87 0.70
N SER A 84 -5.24 4.64 0.51
CA SER A 84 -3.89 4.33 1.02
C SER A 84 -3.89 4.13 2.54
N LEU A 85 -4.53 5.01 3.30
CA LEU A 85 -4.62 4.93 4.76
C LEU A 85 -5.34 3.65 5.21
N THR A 86 -6.45 3.29 4.55
CA THR A 86 -7.13 2.02 4.84
C THR A 86 -6.25 0.82 4.55
N LEU A 87 -5.57 0.81 3.41
CA LEU A 87 -4.65 -0.27 3.06
C LEU A 87 -3.51 -0.36 4.09
N TYR A 88 -2.93 0.78 4.48
CA TYR A 88 -1.91 0.84 5.52
C TYR A 88 -2.40 0.23 6.84
N ASN A 89 -3.59 0.63 7.32
CA ASN A 89 -4.17 0.14 8.57
C ASN A 89 -4.47 -1.37 8.50
N ASN A 90 -4.97 -1.87 7.38
CA ASN A 90 -5.13 -3.31 7.16
C ASN A 90 -3.78 -4.05 7.15
N GLY A 91 -2.77 -3.47 6.50
CA GLY A 91 -1.41 -3.98 6.50
C GLY A 91 -0.85 -4.12 7.92
N CYS A 92 -1.07 -3.10 8.76
CA CYS A 92 -0.71 -3.13 10.19
C CYS A 92 -1.46 -4.23 10.93
N SER A 93 -2.77 -4.36 10.74
CA SER A 93 -3.57 -5.42 11.35
C SER A 93 -3.09 -6.83 10.97
N PHE A 94 -2.76 -7.07 9.68
CA PHE A 94 -2.19 -8.34 9.23
C PHE A 94 -0.80 -8.59 9.81
N ARG A 95 0.05 -7.56 9.90
CA ARG A 95 1.38 -7.65 10.52
C ARG A 95 1.29 -8.01 12.00
N ASP A 96 0.39 -7.38 12.74
CA ASP A 96 0.25 -7.62 14.18
C ASP A 96 -0.21 -9.05 14.44
N ARG A 97 -1.20 -9.52 13.67
CA ARG A 97 -1.62 -10.93 13.67
C ARG A 97 -0.50 -11.89 13.25
N LEU A 98 0.34 -11.49 12.29
CA LEU A 98 1.49 -12.29 11.87
C LEU A 98 2.47 -12.47 13.03
N ILE A 99 2.79 -11.38 13.74
CA ILE A 99 3.66 -11.40 14.93
C ILE A 99 3.06 -12.29 16.03
N GLU A 100 1.75 -12.24 16.25
CA GLU A 100 1.06 -13.11 17.20
C GLU A 100 1.13 -14.59 16.79
N GLU A 101 0.93 -14.88 15.51
CA GLU A 101 0.96 -16.25 14.98
C GLU A 101 2.36 -16.87 15.07
N ILE A 102 3.42 -16.09 14.82
CA ILE A 102 4.82 -16.52 14.97
C ILE A 102 5.12 -16.99 16.40
N LYS A 103 4.48 -16.38 17.41
CA LYS A 103 4.69 -16.70 18.83
C LYS A 103 3.98 -17.99 19.27
N LYS A 104 3.12 -18.59 18.45
CA LYS A 104 2.40 -19.84 18.79
C LYS A 104 3.31 -21.07 18.66
N VAL A 105 2.97 -22.16 19.35
CA VAL A 105 3.75 -23.41 19.33
C VAL A 105 2.83 -24.62 19.09
N PRO A 106 2.87 -25.26 17.90
CA PRO A 106 3.57 -24.83 16.69
C PRO A 106 2.81 -23.70 15.96
N PRO A 107 3.51 -22.82 15.22
CA PRO A 107 2.85 -21.83 14.35
C PRO A 107 2.07 -22.49 13.21
N ASN A 108 0.93 -21.91 12.83
CA ASN A 108 0.19 -22.34 11.63
C ASN A 108 0.84 -21.75 10.37
N GLN A 109 1.63 -22.58 9.67
CA GLN A 109 2.36 -22.19 8.47
C GLN A 109 1.48 -21.62 7.35
N LYS A 110 0.24 -22.13 7.21
CA LYS A 110 -0.69 -21.63 6.19
C LYS A 110 -1.18 -20.23 6.53
N GLU A 111 -1.50 -19.99 7.80
CA GLU A 111 -1.92 -18.67 8.27
C GLU A 111 -0.78 -17.65 8.17
N LEU A 112 0.45 -18.02 8.55
CA LEU A 112 1.64 -17.18 8.39
C LEU A 112 1.82 -16.71 6.95
N ALA A 113 1.74 -17.62 5.98
CA ALA A 113 1.88 -17.29 4.57
C ALA A 113 0.80 -16.32 4.08
N VAL A 114 -0.45 -16.50 4.54
CA VAL A 114 -1.57 -15.62 4.19
C VAL A 114 -1.39 -14.23 4.81
N LEU A 115 -1.06 -14.15 6.10
CA LEU A 115 -0.87 -12.88 6.82
C LEU A 115 0.30 -12.08 6.25
N LEU A 116 1.43 -12.74 5.99
CA LEU A 116 2.59 -12.10 5.36
C LEU A 116 2.25 -11.58 3.96
N LYS A 117 1.62 -12.40 3.12
CA LYS A 117 1.20 -11.99 1.77
C LYS A 117 0.29 -10.77 1.85
N ASN A 118 -0.77 -10.82 2.66
CA ASN A 118 -1.75 -9.75 2.73
C ASN A 118 -1.17 -8.47 3.33
N SER A 119 -0.30 -8.56 4.34
CA SER A 119 0.39 -7.40 4.89
C SER A 119 1.26 -6.71 3.84
N GLN A 120 2.08 -7.49 3.12
CA GLN A 120 2.96 -6.96 2.08
C GLN A 120 2.16 -6.31 0.94
N LEU A 121 1.14 -7.01 0.39
CA LEU A 121 0.33 -6.46 -0.70
C LEU A 121 -0.44 -5.20 -0.30
N SER A 122 -0.85 -5.10 0.97
CA SER A 122 -1.52 -3.90 1.50
C SER A 122 -0.58 -2.70 1.44
N TYR A 123 0.66 -2.83 1.94
CA TYR A 123 1.62 -1.73 1.94
C TYR A 123 2.10 -1.36 0.53
N GLU A 124 2.38 -2.35 -0.32
CA GLU A 124 2.77 -2.09 -1.71
C GLU A 124 1.66 -1.36 -2.48
N SER A 125 0.40 -1.75 -2.26
CA SER A 125 -0.76 -1.06 -2.84
C SER A 125 -0.95 0.34 -2.29
N CYS A 126 -0.73 0.54 -0.97
CA CYS A 126 -0.77 1.85 -0.33
C CYS A 126 0.23 2.82 -0.99
N ILE A 127 1.48 2.37 -1.18
CA ILE A 127 2.56 3.13 -1.83
C ILE A 127 2.21 3.44 -3.29
N LYS A 128 1.65 2.47 -4.03
CA LYS A 128 1.26 2.69 -5.43
C LYS A 128 0.19 3.77 -5.58
N LEU A 129 -0.78 3.81 -4.67
CA LEU A 129 -1.79 4.87 -4.66
C LEU A 129 -1.21 6.22 -4.23
N THR A 130 -0.40 6.23 -3.16
CA THR A 130 0.22 7.43 -2.60
C THR A 130 1.70 7.18 -2.35
N GLU A 131 2.57 7.60 -3.27
CA GLU A 131 4.01 7.31 -3.21
C GLU A 131 4.72 8.01 -2.05
N PHE A 132 4.15 9.10 -1.54
CA PHE A 132 4.65 9.81 -0.37
C PHE A 132 4.07 9.28 0.94
N PHE A 133 3.41 8.12 0.95
CA PHE A 133 3.00 7.45 2.20
C PHE A 133 4.19 6.75 2.86
N ILE A 134 5.15 7.54 3.34
CA ILE A 134 6.50 7.09 3.74
C ILE A 134 6.46 5.98 4.81
N SER A 135 5.52 6.02 5.75
CA SER A 135 5.34 4.98 6.77
C SER A 135 5.19 3.58 6.19
N ALA A 136 4.56 3.43 5.02
CA ALA A 136 4.37 2.13 4.38
C ALA A 136 5.70 1.51 3.90
N TYR A 137 6.67 2.33 3.49
CA TYR A 137 8.00 1.84 3.12
C TYR A 137 8.72 1.21 4.31
N TYR A 138 8.62 1.84 5.49
CA TYR A 138 9.19 1.30 6.72
C TYR A 138 8.54 -0.05 7.08
N GLN A 139 7.23 -0.17 6.93
CA GLN A 139 6.55 -1.43 7.23
C GLN A 139 6.99 -2.57 6.31
N ILE A 140 7.22 -2.30 5.01
CA ILE A 140 7.78 -3.31 4.11
C ILE A 140 9.22 -3.66 4.53
N ALA A 141 10.03 -2.66 4.89
CA ALA A 141 11.39 -2.90 5.39
C ALA A 141 11.38 -3.81 6.63
N PHE A 142 10.48 -3.56 7.59
CA PHE A 142 10.29 -4.38 8.78
C PHE A 142 9.86 -5.82 8.42
N LEU A 143 8.90 -6.01 7.51
CA LEU A 143 8.52 -7.36 7.05
C LEU A 143 9.69 -8.10 6.40
N ARG A 144 10.54 -7.41 5.64
CA ARG A 144 11.68 -8.03 4.93
C ARG A 144 12.85 -8.31 5.87
N GLY A 145 13.33 -7.30 6.58
CA GLY A 145 14.50 -7.41 7.45
C GLY A 145 14.15 -8.03 8.80
N GLY A 146 13.16 -7.48 9.50
CA GLY A 146 12.84 -7.90 10.88
C GLY A 146 12.09 -9.22 11.01
N ILE A 147 11.26 -9.60 10.03
CA ILE A 147 10.46 -10.83 10.10
C ILE A 147 11.03 -11.96 9.23
N LEU A 148 11.52 -11.65 8.04
CA LEU A 148 12.02 -12.65 7.10
C LEU A 148 13.56 -12.78 7.10
N GLU A 149 14.25 -11.99 7.92
CA GLU A 149 15.72 -11.97 8.01
C GLU A 149 16.40 -11.71 6.65
N LYS A 150 15.69 -11.04 5.73
CA LYS A 150 16.21 -10.57 4.44
C LYS A 150 16.73 -9.15 4.60
N TYR A 151 17.80 -9.03 5.37
CA TYR A 151 18.34 -7.75 5.84
C TYR A 151 18.74 -6.82 4.68
N ASP A 152 19.31 -7.36 3.60
CA ASP A 152 19.61 -6.65 2.36
C ASP A 152 18.35 -5.97 1.77
N GLN A 153 17.26 -6.73 1.66
CA GLN A 153 15.98 -6.22 1.16
C GLN A 153 15.35 -5.22 2.13
N GLY A 154 15.49 -5.44 3.44
CA GLY A 154 15.07 -4.49 4.47
C GLY A 154 15.75 -3.13 4.29
N ILE A 155 17.08 -3.12 4.13
CA ILE A 155 17.88 -1.90 3.90
C ILE A 155 17.44 -1.20 2.60
N ASP A 156 17.24 -1.95 1.51
CA ASP A 156 16.78 -1.39 0.23
C ASP A 156 15.44 -0.67 0.37
N TRP A 157 14.50 -1.24 1.12
CA TRP A 157 13.21 -0.59 1.37
C TRP A 157 13.33 0.63 2.28
N CYS A 158 14.21 0.59 3.28
CA CYS A 158 14.51 1.77 4.09
C CYS A 158 15.04 2.92 3.23
N ARG A 159 16.03 2.64 2.37
CA ARG A 159 16.63 3.63 1.46
C ARG A 159 15.61 4.18 0.46
N LYS A 160 14.70 3.35 -0.05
CA LYS A 160 13.59 3.81 -0.91
C LYS A 160 12.66 4.79 -0.19
N GLY A 161 12.30 4.50 1.06
CA GLY A 161 11.47 5.38 1.89
C GLY A 161 12.14 6.73 2.15
N LEU A 162 13.42 6.70 2.58
CA LEU A 162 14.22 7.91 2.80
C LEU A 162 14.36 8.75 1.53
N LYS A 163 14.63 8.11 0.38
CA LYS A 163 14.70 8.82 -0.90
C LYS A 163 13.38 9.53 -1.23
N LYS A 164 12.23 8.88 -1.01
CA LYS A 164 10.92 9.50 -1.26
C LYS A 164 10.63 10.65 -0.32
N PHE A 165 11.10 10.57 0.93
CA PHE A 165 11.04 11.68 1.86
C PHE A 165 11.90 12.86 1.38
N ASP A 166 13.13 12.63 0.91
CA ASP A 166 13.98 13.68 0.36
C ASP A 166 13.37 14.33 -0.89
N GLU A 167 12.78 13.53 -1.78
CA GLU A 167 12.02 14.01 -2.95
C GLU A 167 10.86 14.93 -2.51
N LEU A 168 10.06 14.49 -1.53
CA LEU A 168 8.94 15.28 -0.98
C LEU A 168 9.42 16.60 -0.36
N ARG A 169 10.51 16.56 0.40
CA ARG A 169 11.08 17.73 1.08
C ARG A 169 11.65 18.76 0.10
N ALA A 170 12.07 18.32 -1.08
CA ALA A 170 12.59 19.19 -2.13
C ALA A 170 11.50 19.97 -2.88
N ILE A 171 10.22 19.58 -2.74
CA ILE A 171 9.10 20.29 -3.38
C ILE A 171 8.85 21.62 -2.65
N PRO A 172 8.71 22.75 -3.37
CA PRO A 172 8.32 24.03 -2.78
C PRO A 172 7.03 23.93 -1.96
N LYS A 173 6.99 24.56 -0.77
CA LYS A 173 5.87 24.40 0.18
C LYS A 173 4.52 24.83 -0.38
N ASP A 174 4.51 25.78 -1.29
CA ASP A 174 3.35 26.29 -1.99
C ASP A 174 2.84 25.36 -3.10
N GLU A 175 3.70 24.47 -3.61
CA GLU A 175 3.37 23.44 -4.60
C GLU A 175 2.91 22.12 -3.96
N LEU A 176 3.21 21.91 -2.67
CA LEU A 176 2.79 20.71 -1.94
C LEU A 176 1.26 20.60 -1.82
N LYS A 177 0.75 19.41 -2.12
CA LYS A 177 -0.64 19.02 -1.85
C LYS A 177 -0.92 18.97 -0.35
N HIS A 178 -2.20 18.96 0.03
CA HIS A 178 -2.59 18.91 1.43
C HIS A 178 -2.08 17.64 2.14
N THR A 179 -2.19 16.49 1.49
CA THR A 179 -1.76 15.17 2.01
C THR A 179 -0.23 15.07 2.15
N GLU A 180 0.50 15.74 1.26
CA GLU A 180 1.95 15.84 1.26
C GLU A 180 2.46 16.71 2.41
N LYS A 181 1.78 17.84 2.69
CA LYS A 181 2.05 18.68 3.87
C LYS A 181 1.85 17.90 5.17
N ALA A 182 0.72 17.20 5.29
CA ALA A 182 0.43 16.37 6.46
C ALA A 182 1.51 15.29 6.67
N THR A 183 1.98 14.67 5.58
CA THR A 183 3.08 13.71 5.65
C THR A 183 4.33 14.35 6.26
N LEU A 184 4.76 15.54 5.81
CA LEU A 184 5.95 16.21 6.34
C LEU A 184 5.86 16.58 7.82
N GLU A 185 4.66 16.84 8.34
CA GLU A 185 4.45 17.22 9.75
C GLU A 185 4.63 16.04 10.72
N GLU A 186 4.33 14.82 10.28
CA GLU A 186 4.28 13.63 11.15
C GLU A 186 5.49 12.70 11.01
N ILE A 187 6.43 13.00 10.10
CA ILE A 187 7.40 12.00 9.63
C ILE A 187 8.69 11.86 10.44
N GLU A 188 9.06 12.85 11.25
CA GLU A 188 10.36 12.85 11.95
C GLU A 188 10.62 11.59 12.80
N PRO A 189 9.65 11.08 13.60
CA PRO A 189 9.85 9.83 14.34
C PRO A 189 10.11 8.62 13.42
N ILE A 190 9.51 8.62 12.23
CA ILE A 190 9.63 7.53 11.26
C ILE A 190 11.00 7.55 10.57
N ILE A 191 11.56 8.74 10.30
CA ILE A 191 12.92 8.86 9.75
C ILE A 191 13.95 8.24 10.70
N LYS A 192 13.79 8.45 12.00
CA LYS A 192 14.63 7.78 13.00
C LYS A 192 14.52 6.25 12.89
N LEU A 193 13.30 5.71 12.79
CA LEU A 193 13.08 4.26 12.66
C LEU A 193 13.77 3.67 11.43
N PHE A 194 13.80 4.38 10.30
CA PHE A 194 14.54 3.93 9.12
C PHE A 194 16.04 3.82 9.38
N ASN A 195 16.64 4.85 9.96
CA ASN A 195 18.08 4.88 10.23
C ASN A 195 18.49 3.84 11.26
N ASP A 196 17.69 3.67 12.32
CA ASP A 196 17.91 2.65 13.33
C ASP A 196 17.83 1.25 12.70
N ALA A 197 16.81 0.98 11.87
CA ALA A 197 16.65 -0.30 11.18
C ALA A 197 17.78 -0.59 10.19
N ILE A 198 18.25 0.41 9.42
CA ILE A 198 19.41 0.23 8.52
C ILE A 198 20.64 -0.17 9.35
N SER A 199 20.92 0.55 10.44
CA SER A 199 22.08 0.26 11.29
C SER A 199 22.01 -1.13 11.92
N GLU A 200 20.83 -1.58 12.30
CA GLU A 200 20.59 -2.93 12.81
C GLU A 200 20.83 -3.99 11.73
N TYR A 201 20.19 -3.85 10.57
CA TYR A 201 20.31 -4.80 9.46
C TYR A 201 21.73 -4.89 8.90
N GLU A 202 22.50 -3.79 8.89
CA GLU A 202 23.90 -3.79 8.48
C GLU A 202 24.83 -4.53 9.45
N LYS A 203 24.44 -4.69 10.73
CA LYS A 203 25.20 -5.51 11.70
C LYS A 203 25.00 -6.99 11.43
N GLU A 204 23.78 -7.40 11.08
CA GLU A 204 23.44 -8.80 10.80
C GLU A 204 24.04 -9.33 9.48
N LEU A 205 24.48 -8.42 8.59
CA LEU A 205 25.15 -8.79 7.32
C LEU A 205 26.67 -8.99 7.43
N LYS A 206 27.28 -8.73 8.59
CA LYS A 206 28.73 -8.83 8.82
C LYS A 206 29.12 -10.11 9.52
#